data_AF-A0A949V7J3-F1
#
_entry.id   AF-A0A949V7J3-F1
#
_cell.length_a   1.000
_cell.length_b   1.000
_cell.length_c   1.000
_cell.angle_alpha   90.00
_cell.angle_beta   90.00
_cell.angle_gamma   90.00
#
_symmetry.space_group_name_H-M   'P 1'
#
loop_
_entity.id
_entity.type
_entity.pdbx_description
1 polymer ?
#
loop_
_entity_poly.entity_id
_entity_poly.type
_entity_poly.pdbx_seq_one_letter_code
_entity_poly.pdbx_strand_id
1 'polypeptide(L)' 'MPLLHWLTRDTDIHAASETPYRLLEEMRELSCGESDTANMPIQGDNLDALKALLPY' A
#
# COMPACT_ATOMS: atom_id res chain seq x y z
N MET A 1 0.41 -20.68 -22.17
CA MET A 1 0.60 -20.80 -20.71
C MET A 1 -0.76 -20.89 -20.06
N PRO A 2 -0.97 -21.78 -19.06
CA PRO A 2 -2.24 -21.83 -18.34
C PRO A 2 -2.42 -20.56 -17.48
N LEU A 3 -3.66 -20.08 -17.39
CA LEU A 3 -4.05 -18.96 -16.52
C LEU A 3 -4.82 -19.50 -15.32
N LEU A 4 -4.52 -18.97 -14.13
CA LEU A 4 -5.28 -19.25 -12.93
C LEU A 4 -6.54 -18.38 -12.92
N HIS A 5 -7.71 -19.03 -12.94
CA HIS A 5 -9.01 -18.38 -12.81
C HIS A 5 -9.61 -18.67 -11.42
N TRP A 6 -10.20 -17.65 -10.82
CA TRP A 6 -11.02 -17.73 -9.62
C TRP A 6 -12.23 -16.81 -9.76
N LEU A 7 -13.23 -16.99 -8.89
CA LEU A 7 -14.57 -16.41 -9.05
C LEU A 7 -14.59 -14.88 -9.17
N THR A 8 -13.76 -14.18 -8.39
CA THR A 8 -13.75 -12.71 -8.27
C THR A 8 -12.58 -12.04 -8.97
N ARG A 9 -11.81 -12.79 -9.76
CA ARG A 9 -10.53 -12.34 -10.32
C ARG A 9 -10.58 -10.95 -10.94
N ASP A 10 -11.53 -10.73 -11.82
CA ASP A 10 -11.57 -9.48 -12.58
C ASP A 10 -11.99 -8.29 -11.70
N THR A 11 -12.86 -8.53 -10.70
CA THR A 11 -13.19 -7.55 -9.67
C THR A 11 -12.00 -7.20 -8.80
N ASP A 12 -11.22 -8.21 -8.37
CA ASP A 12 -10.04 -7.99 -7.51
C ASP A 12 -8.96 -7.18 -8.25
N ILE A 13 -8.72 -7.51 -9.52
CA ILE A 13 -7.79 -6.79 -10.39
C ILE A 13 -8.27 -5.34 -10.59
N HIS A 14 -9.56 -5.14 -10.84
CA HIS A 14 -10.11 -3.82 -11.05
C HIS A 14 -10.04 -2.96 -9.78
N ALA A 15 -10.44 -3.50 -8.63
CA ALA A 15 -10.36 -2.80 -7.35
C ALA A 15 -8.92 -2.38 -7.01
N ALA A 16 -7.94 -3.27 -7.23
CA ALA A 16 -6.53 -2.95 -7.08
C ALA A 16 -6.07 -1.85 -8.04
N SER A 17 -6.62 -1.78 -9.26
CA SER A 17 -6.30 -0.71 -10.22
C SER A 17 -6.90 0.64 -9.83
N GLU A 18 -8.12 0.66 -9.28
CA GLU A 18 -8.86 1.88 -8.91
C GLU A 18 -8.44 2.46 -7.56
N THR A 19 -7.69 1.71 -6.75
CA THR A 19 -7.20 2.24 -5.46
C THR A 19 -6.35 3.48 -5.70
N PRO A 20 -6.74 4.64 -5.14
CA PRO A 20 -6.07 5.90 -5.40
C PRO A 20 -4.68 5.96 -4.76
N TYR A 21 -3.80 6.75 -5.35
CA TYR A 21 -2.57 7.16 -4.67
C TYR A 21 -2.92 8.04 -3.46
N ARG A 22 -2.23 7.82 -2.34
CA ARG A 22 -2.35 8.64 -1.13
C ARG A 22 -0.96 9.10 -0.69
N LEU A 23 -0.86 10.32 -0.17
CA LEU A 23 0.37 10.83 0.41
C LEU A 23 0.55 10.24 1.83
N LEU A 24 1.78 9.81 2.15
CA LEU A 24 2.12 9.42 3.51
C LEU A 24 2.33 10.66 4.39
N GLU A 25 1.71 10.66 5.57
CA GLU A 25 1.88 11.71 6.57
C GLU A 25 2.64 11.17 7.77
N GLU A 26 3.67 11.89 8.22
CA GLU A 26 4.44 11.50 9.39
C GLU A 26 3.68 11.82 10.68
N MET A 27 3.39 10.81 11.48
CA MET A 27 2.81 10.96 12.82
C MET A 27 3.89 10.83 13.90
N ARG A 28 4.50 11.96 14.27
CA ARG A 28 5.60 12.01 15.25
C ARG A 28 5.28 11.36 16.61
N GLU A 29 4.02 11.36 17.00
CA GLU A 29 3.55 10.73 18.25
C GLU A 29 3.69 9.20 18.24
N LEU A 30 3.68 8.59 17.05
CA LEU A 30 3.82 7.15 16.84
C LEU A 30 5.23 6.76 16.38
N SER A 31 6.03 7.73 15.94
CA SER A 31 7.43 7.53 15.57
C SER A 31 8.25 7.14 16.81
N CYS A 32 8.87 5.95 16.76
CA CYS A 32 9.73 5.44 17.82
C CYS A 32 11.13 5.15 17.27
N GLY A 33 12.17 5.42 18.08
CA GLY A 33 13.56 5.17 17.71
C GLY A 33 14.28 6.37 17.12
N GLU A 34 15.44 6.14 16.51
CA GLU A 34 16.21 7.20 15.85
C GLU A 34 15.56 7.61 14.53
N SER A 35 15.52 8.93 14.30
CA SER A 35 14.88 9.55 13.15
C SER A 35 15.52 9.20 11.80
N ASP A 36 16.74 8.69 11.82
CA ASP A 36 17.54 8.36 10.61
C ASP A 36 17.58 6.85 10.32
N THR A 37 16.60 6.11 10.83
CA THR A 37 16.49 4.67 10.54
C THR A 37 15.81 4.43 9.20
N ALA A 38 16.26 3.40 8.48
CA ALA A 38 15.69 3.01 7.18
C ALA A 38 14.31 2.33 7.29
N ASN A 39 13.83 2.05 8.50
CA ASN A 39 12.56 1.36 8.72
C ASN A 39 11.43 2.38 8.84
N MET A 40 10.29 2.09 8.21
CA MET A 40 9.13 2.98 8.19
C MET A 40 7.85 2.20 8.51
N PRO A 41 7.31 2.31 9.74
CA PRO A 41 6.00 1.78 10.05
C PRO A 41 4.92 2.63 9.37
N ILE A 42 4.02 1.98 8.63
CA ILE A 42 2.88 2.64 7.97
C ILE A 42 1.60 2.08 8.60
N GLN A 43 0.73 2.96 9.07
CA GLN A 43 -0.56 2.60 9.65
C GLN A 43 -1.67 2.82 8.63
N GLY A 44 -2.47 1.78 8.37
CA GLY A 44 -3.62 1.85 7.48
C GLY A 44 -3.95 0.54 6.80
N ASP A 45 -4.79 0.62 5.77
CA ASP A 45 -5.02 -0.49 4.84
C ASP A 45 -3.75 -0.76 4.01
N ASN A 46 -3.44 -2.03 3.78
CA ASN A 46 -2.19 -2.40 3.12
C ASN A 46 -2.18 -2.05 1.62
N LEU A 47 -3.33 -2.06 0.94
CA LEU A 47 -3.42 -1.74 -0.47
C LEU A 47 -3.21 -0.24 -0.68
N ASP A 48 -3.79 0.59 0.20
CA ASP A 48 -3.55 2.03 0.25
C ASP A 48 -2.05 2.33 0.52
N ALA A 49 -1.45 1.67 1.51
CA ALA A 49 -0.04 1.84 1.85
C ALA A 49 0.90 1.45 0.69
N LEU A 50 0.64 0.31 0.05
CA LEU A 50 1.42 -0.13 -1.12
C LEU A 50 1.28 0.85 -2.28
N LYS A 51 0.07 1.38 -2.52
CA LYS A 51 -0.17 2.38 -3.56
C LYS A 51 0.60 3.68 -3.32
N ALA A 52 0.72 4.11 -2.07
CA ALA A 52 1.51 5.29 -1.70
C ALA A 52 3.03 5.13 -1.97
N LEU A 53 3.53 3.89 -1.97
CA LEU A 53 4.94 3.56 -2.16
C LEU A 53 5.33 3.32 -3.62
N LEU A 54 4.38 3.23 -4.55
CA LEU A 54 4.68 3.00 -5.96
C LEU A 54 5.36 4.24 -6.58
N PRO A 55 6.37 4.03 -7.45
CA PRO A 55 6.95 5.12 -8.23
C PRO A 55 5.91 5.71 -9.20
N TYR A 56 5.96 7.02 -9.39
CA TYR A 56 5.18 7.76 -10.40
C TYR A 56 5.66 7.48 -11.82
#